data_AF-A0A2J0MU19-F1
#
_entry.id   AF-A0A2J0MU19-F1
#
_cell.length_a   1.000
_cell.length_b   1.000
_cell.length_c   1.000
_cell.angle_alpha   90.00
_cell.angle_beta   90.00
_cell.angle_gamma   90.00
#
_symmetry.space_group_name_H-M   'P 1'
#
loop_
_entity.id
_entity.type
_entity.pdbx_description
1 polymer ?
#
loop_
_entity_poly.entity_id
_entity_poly.type
_entity_poly.pdbx_seq_one_letter_code
_entity_poly.pdbx_strand_id
1 'polypeptide(L)'
;EPIAAAIGANIPIGSASGHMIIDLGGGKSEMAVISLGGIVANTSVRIGGNRFDSAILEHVRRKYNLAIGERTSEEIKISIGSALYLQKKMTMEVRGRDMISGLPRTVTVGSDDVTEAIQAELEGIISAVKLVLQNTPPELSADVIDKGIVLSGGSSLLRNMDRLIAQATGVPAYTADEALLCVAKGTGVALENLESYKRSILATS
;
A
#
# COMPACT_ATOMS: atom_id res chain seq x y z
N GLU A 1 12.87 -1.54 -0.28
CA GLU A 1 12.26 -2.08 -1.52
C GLU A 1 11.92 -1.07 -2.64
N PRO A 2 11.87 0.27 -2.47
CA PRO A 2 11.14 1.14 -3.41
C PRO A 2 11.76 1.20 -4.82
N ILE A 3 13.09 1.10 -4.96
CA ILE A 3 13.74 1.03 -6.28
C ILE A 3 13.36 -0.27 -7.00
N ALA A 4 13.40 -1.42 -6.32
CA ALA A 4 13.02 -2.70 -6.92
C ALA A 4 11.52 -2.68 -7.30
N ALA A 5 10.66 -2.16 -6.42
CA ALA A 5 9.26 -1.95 -6.75
C ALA A 5 9.07 -1.09 -8.01
N ALA A 6 9.82 0.02 -8.12
CA ALA A 6 9.73 0.93 -9.27
C ALA A 6 10.17 0.28 -10.58
N ILE A 7 11.26 -0.49 -10.55
CA ILE A 7 11.72 -1.26 -11.71
C ILE A 7 10.65 -2.28 -12.11
N GLY A 8 10.11 -3.04 -11.17
CA GLY A 8 9.07 -4.03 -11.46
C GLY A 8 7.72 -3.44 -11.86
N ALA A 9 7.47 -2.17 -11.55
CA ALA A 9 6.34 -1.39 -12.00
C ALA A 9 6.60 -0.66 -13.34
N ASN A 10 7.73 -0.95 -14.01
CA ASN A 10 8.14 -0.34 -15.28
C ASN A 10 8.30 1.21 -15.23
N ILE A 11 8.63 1.76 -14.06
CA ILE A 11 8.92 3.19 -13.92
C ILE A 11 10.30 3.48 -14.51
N PRO A 12 10.47 4.51 -15.36
CA PRO A 12 11.75 4.87 -15.95
C PRO A 12 12.66 5.60 -14.95
N ILE A 13 13.17 4.83 -13.97
CA ILE A 13 13.93 5.37 -12.82
C ILE A 13 15.19 6.14 -13.21
N GLY A 14 15.79 5.87 -14.37
CA GLY A 14 16.98 6.56 -14.87
C GLY A 14 16.72 7.91 -15.55
N SER A 15 15.46 8.29 -15.74
CA SER A 15 15.11 9.58 -16.35
C SER A 15 15.45 10.76 -15.45
N ALA A 16 15.76 11.91 -16.05
CA ALA A 16 15.99 13.18 -15.35
C ALA A 16 14.67 13.85 -14.93
N SER A 17 13.73 13.06 -14.41
CA SER A 17 12.40 13.53 -14.04
C SER A 17 11.89 12.79 -12.82
N GLY A 18 11.06 13.43 -12.02
CA GLY A 18 10.51 12.85 -10.79
C GLY A 18 9.48 11.76 -11.07
N HIS A 19 9.63 10.62 -10.40
CA HIS A 19 8.64 9.53 -10.36
C HIS A 19 8.38 9.12 -8.93
N MET A 20 7.11 9.08 -8.52
CA MET A 20 6.75 8.66 -7.17
C MET A 20 6.18 7.24 -7.18
N ILE A 21 6.67 6.42 -6.25
CA ILE A 21 6.14 5.09 -5.97
C ILE A 21 5.78 4.96 -4.49
N ILE A 22 4.69 4.25 -4.20
CA ILE A 22 4.27 3.82 -2.87
C ILE A 22 4.13 2.30 -2.88
N ASP A 23 5.03 1.60 -2.19
CA ASP A 23 4.97 0.16 -1.98
C ASP A 23 4.26 -0.16 -0.67
N LEU A 24 3.07 -0.75 -0.77
CA LEU A 24 2.18 -1.09 0.33
C LEU A 24 2.30 -2.59 0.64
N GLY A 25 3.28 -2.94 1.48
CA GLY A 25 3.56 -4.32 1.90
C GLY A 25 2.64 -4.85 3.01
N GLY A 26 3.00 -6.02 3.56
CA GLY A 26 2.30 -6.60 4.71
C GLY A 26 2.66 -5.93 6.04
N GLY A 27 3.95 -5.71 6.29
CA GLY A 27 4.44 -5.16 7.57
C GLY A 27 4.76 -3.66 7.57
N LYS A 28 4.99 -3.07 6.40
CA LYS A 28 5.37 -1.66 6.23
C LYS A 28 4.86 -1.13 4.89
N SER A 29 4.82 0.19 4.81
CA SER A 29 4.59 0.94 3.57
C SER A 29 5.80 1.83 3.34
N GLU A 30 6.43 1.68 2.19
CA GLU A 30 7.59 2.47 1.77
C GLU A 30 7.18 3.36 0.60
N MET A 31 7.65 4.60 0.59
CA MET A 31 7.28 5.55 -0.46
C MET A 31 8.46 6.43 -0.78
N ALA A 32 8.67 6.69 -2.07
CA ALA A 32 9.84 7.38 -2.55
C ALA A 32 9.56 8.15 -3.84
N VAL A 33 10.26 9.28 -3.99
CA VAL A 33 10.44 9.96 -5.28
C VAL A 33 11.82 9.59 -5.81
N ILE A 34 11.86 9.15 -7.07
CA ILE A 34 13.04 8.64 -7.77
C ILE A 34 13.32 9.52 -8.98
N SER A 35 14.61 9.84 -9.21
CA SER A 35 15.11 10.53 -10.39
C SER A 35 16.58 10.16 -10.60
N LEU A 36 17.04 10.09 -11.85
CA LEU A 36 18.43 9.77 -12.20
C LEU A 36 18.97 8.48 -11.54
N GLY A 37 18.10 7.49 -11.37
CA GLY A 37 18.40 6.19 -10.74
C GLY A 37 18.52 6.23 -9.22
N GLY A 38 18.40 7.40 -8.59
CA GLY A 38 18.53 7.61 -7.16
C GLY A 38 17.21 7.97 -6.48
N ILE A 39 17.13 7.71 -5.18
CA ILE A 39 16.03 8.20 -4.35
C ILE A 39 16.33 9.64 -3.94
N VAL A 40 15.40 10.54 -4.22
CA VAL A 40 15.51 11.97 -3.87
C VAL A 40 14.84 12.27 -2.53
N ALA A 41 13.66 11.71 -2.30
CA ALA A 41 12.94 11.80 -1.04
C ALA A 41 12.28 10.46 -0.74
N ASN A 42 12.24 10.04 0.52
CA ASN A 42 11.51 8.84 0.93
C ASN A 42 11.02 8.92 2.36
N THR A 43 10.11 8.01 2.70
CA THR A 43 9.83 7.63 4.08
C THR A 43 9.34 6.19 4.14
N SER A 44 9.31 5.62 5.34
CA SER A 44 8.77 4.30 5.61
C SER A 44 7.97 4.34 6.90
N VAL A 45 6.75 3.80 6.87
CA VAL A 45 5.90 3.64 8.06
C VAL A 45 5.64 2.17 8.34
N ARG A 46 5.56 1.79 9.61
CA ARG A 46 5.23 0.41 10.05
C ARG A 46 3.72 0.16 10.00
N ILE A 47 3.13 0.54 8.87
CA ILE A 47 1.71 0.36 8.55
C ILE A 47 1.66 -0.40 7.23
N GLY A 48 0.96 -1.53 7.23
CA GLY A 48 0.78 -2.39 6.06
C GLY A 48 -0.43 -3.30 6.26
N GLY A 49 -0.57 -4.31 5.40
CA GLY A 49 -1.70 -5.25 5.44
C GLY A 49 -1.98 -5.86 6.81
N ASN A 50 -0.94 -6.18 7.59
CA ASN A 50 -1.08 -6.79 8.92
C ASN A 50 -1.72 -5.83 9.94
N ARG A 51 -1.52 -4.52 9.79
CA ARG A 51 -2.19 -3.50 10.62
C ARG A 51 -3.66 -3.38 10.25
N PHE A 52 -3.99 -3.46 8.96
CA PHE A 52 -5.39 -3.52 8.51
C PHE A 52 -6.10 -4.75 9.10
N ASP A 53 -5.45 -5.91 9.05
CA ASP A 53 -6.01 -7.15 9.62
C ASP A 53 -6.20 -7.03 11.14
N SER A 54 -5.24 -6.42 11.84
CA SER A 54 -5.36 -6.16 13.29
C SER A 54 -6.55 -5.25 13.60
N ALA A 55 -6.74 -4.20 12.80
CA ALA A 55 -7.81 -3.22 12.99
C ALA A 55 -9.19 -3.83 12.72
N ILE A 56 -9.34 -4.61 11.65
CA ILE A 56 -10.57 -5.34 11.31
C ILE A 56 -10.92 -6.35 12.42
N LEU A 57 -9.94 -7.10 12.92
CA LEU A 57 -10.13 -8.06 14.00
C LEU A 57 -10.66 -7.37 15.26
N GLU A 58 -10.07 -6.23 15.62
CA GLU A 58 -10.49 -5.46 16.79
C GLU A 58 -11.89 -4.84 16.61
N HIS A 59 -12.20 -4.34 15.41
CA HIS A 59 -13.51 -3.81 15.08
C HIS A 59 -14.60 -4.87 15.21
N VAL A 60 -14.37 -6.06 14.64
CA VAL A 60 -15.30 -7.18 14.74
C VAL A 60 -15.49 -7.61 16.20
N ARG A 61 -14.40 -7.66 16.97
CA ARG A 61 -14.43 -7.98 18.40
C ARG A 61 -15.32 -7.01 19.18
N ARG A 62 -15.17 -5.70 18.95
CA ARG A 62 -15.92 -4.65 19.67
C ARG A 62 -17.38 -4.55 19.23
N LYS A 63 -17.63 -4.52 17.92
CA LYS A 63 -18.96 -4.25 17.36
C LYS A 63 -19.90 -5.45 17.48
N TYR A 64 -19.38 -6.66 17.30
CA TYR A 64 -20.19 -7.88 17.24
C TYR A 64 -20.05 -8.78 18.48
N ASN A 65 -19.15 -8.45 19.41
CA ASN A 65 -18.73 -9.32 20.52
C ASN A 65 -18.24 -10.69 20.01
N LEU A 66 -17.54 -10.71 18.88
CA LEU A 66 -17.11 -11.92 18.19
C LEU A 66 -15.59 -11.95 18.04
N ALA A 67 -14.93 -12.97 18.58
CA ALA A 67 -13.51 -13.20 18.36
C ALA A 67 -13.28 -14.01 17.08
N ILE A 68 -12.42 -13.48 16.19
CA ILE A 68 -11.97 -14.13 14.95
C ILE A 68 -10.45 -14.22 14.92
N GLY A 69 -9.90 -15.10 14.08
CA GLY A 69 -8.46 -15.21 13.86
C GLY A 69 -7.95 -14.25 12.77
N GLU A 70 -6.62 -14.08 12.69
CA GLU A 70 -5.98 -13.22 11.70
C GLU A 70 -6.33 -13.62 10.26
N ARG A 71 -6.34 -14.92 9.95
CA ARG A 71 -6.72 -15.43 8.63
C ARG A 71 -8.13 -14.99 8.22
N THR A 72 -9.09 -15.09 9.13
CA THR A 72 -10.46 -14.65 8.88
C THR A 72 -10.53 -13.14 8.68
N SER A 73 -9.74 -12.38 9.44
CA SER A 73 -9.62 -10.93 9.27
C SER A 73 -9.08 -10.55 7.87
N GLU A 74 -8.05 -11.26 7.41
CA GLU A 74 -7.49 -11.08 6.07
C GLU A 74 -8.48 -11.49 4.98
N GLU A 75 -9.22 -12.59 5.16
CA GLU A 75 -10.29 -13.00 4.25
C GLU A 75 -11.38 -11.92 4.14
N ILE A 76 -11.73 -11.26 5.25
CA ILE A 76 -12.65 -10.10 5.26
C ILE A 76 -12.07 -8.93 4.46
N LYS A 77 -10.81 -8.55 4.74
CA LYS A 77 -10.08 -7.48 4.05
C LYS A 77 -10.10 -7.70 2.53
N ILE A 78 -9.73 -8.88 2.06
CA ILE A 78 -9.65 -9.22 0.64
C ILE A 78 -11.07 -9.25 0.01
N SER A 79 -12.02 -9.89 0.68
CA SER A 79 -13.35 -10.15 0.10
C SER A 79 -14.19 -8.89 -0.02
N ILE A 80 -14.22 -8.05 1.02
CA ILE A 80 -15.15 -6.91 1.10
C ILE A 80 -14.50 -5.59 1.52
N GLY A 81 -13.19 -5.57 1.79
CA GLY A 81 -12.49 -4.36 2.20
C GLY A 81 -12.34 -3.32 1.10
N SER A 82 -12.42 -2.05 1.51
CA SER A 82 -12.17 -0.89 0.67
C SER A 82 -11.56 0.25 1.50
N ALA A 83 -10.73 1.06 0.84
CA ALA A 83 -10.14 2.27 1.41
C ALA A 83 -11.12 3.45 1.49
N LEU A 84 -12.27 3.36 0.78
CA LEU A 84 -13.34 4.36 0.75
C LEU A 84 -14.69 3.65 0.84
N TYR A 85 -15.69 4.32 1.41
CA TYR A 85 -17.06 3.80 1.47
C TYR A 85 -17.60 3.51 0.07
N LEU A 86 -18.20 2.32 -0.09
CA LEU A 86 -18.75 1.86 -1.36
C LEU A 86 -20.19 2.33 -1.52
N GLN A 87 -20.55 2.77 -2.73
CA GLN A 87 -21.94 3.06 -3.07
C GLN A 87 -22.82 1.81 -2.99
N LYS A 88 -22.31 0.69 -3.54
CA LYS A 88 -22.93 -0.63 -3.38
C LYS A 88 -22.18 -1.41 -2.30
N LYS A 89 -22.75 -1.43 -1.10
CA LYS A 89 -22.18 -2.13 0.05
C LYS A 89 -22.02 -3.62 -0.26
N MET A 90 -20.92 -4.18 0.21
CA MET A 90 -20.64 -5.62 0.16
C MET A 90 -20.79 -6.19 1.57
N THR A 91 -21.12 -7.48 1.67
CA THR A 91 -21.27 -8.18 2.95
C THR A 91 -20.74 -9.60 2.84
N MET A 92 -20.31 -10.18 3.96
CA MET A 92 -20.00 -11.60 4.06
C MET A 92 -20.37 -12.15 5.43
N GLU A 93 -20.62 -13.45 5.50
CA GLU A 93 -20.79 -14.15 6.78
C GLU A 93 -19.42 -14.48 7.38
N VAL A 94 -19.30 -14.20 8.68
CA VAL A 94 -18.08 -14.41 9.45
C VAL A 94 -18.42 -15.25 10.66
N ARG A 95 -17.75 -16.39 10.81
CA ARG A 95 -17.88 -17.27 11.96
C ARG A 95 -16.74 -17.04 12.93
N GLY A 96 -17.07 -16.94 14.21
CA GLY A 96 -16.09 -16.78 15.28
C GLY A 96 -16.61 -17.33 16.60
N ARG A 97 -15.88 -17.04 17.67
CA ARG A 97 -16.29 -17.37 19.04
C ARG A 97 -17.00 -16.17 19.65
N ASP A 98 -18.25 -16.33 20.03
CA ASP A 98 -18.99 -15.31 20.74
C ASP A 98 -18.35 -15.07 22.12
N MET A 99 -18.06 -13.82 22.43
CA MET A 99 -17.29 -13.44 23.62
C MET A 99 -18.12 -13.50 24.91
N ILE A 100 -19.44 -13.56 24.80
CA ILE A 100 -20.35 -13.60 25.95
C ILE A 100 -20.62 -15.06 26.32
N SER A 101 -21.05 -15.86 25.34
CA SER A 101 -21.42 -17.26 25.54
C SER A 101 -20.24 -18.24 25.44
N GLY A 102 -19.15 -17.84 24.78
CA GLY A 102 -18.01 -18.71 24.48
C GLY A 102 -18.25 -19.70 23.34
N LEU A 103 -19.43 -19.69 22.71
CA LEU A 103 -19.83 -20.64 21.68
C LEU A 103 -19.59 -20.10 20.26
N PRO A 104 -19.48 -20.97 19.24
CA PRO A 104 -19.41 -20.53 17.85
C PRO A 104 -20.67 -19.76 17.43
N ARG A 105 -20.50 -18.60 16.81
CA ARG A 105 -21.56 -17.75 16.28
C ARG A 105 -21.16 -17.20 14.91
N THR A 106 -22.15 -16.99 14.05
CA THR A 106 -22.01 -16.34 12.75
C THR A 106 -22.62 -14.95 12.79
N VAL A 107 -21.94 -13.97 12.21
CA VAL A 107 -22.45 -12.59 12.01
C VAL A 107 -22.22 -12.17 10.56
N THR A 108 -23.01 -11.21 10.08
CA THR A 108 -22.80 -10.58 8.78
C THR A 108 -21.96 -9.32 8.96
N VAL A 109 -20.79 -9.26 8.32
CA VAL A 109 -19.89 -8.10 8.33
C VAL A 109 -20.02 -7.36 6.99
N GLY A 110 -20.06 -6.04 7.03
CA GLY A 110 -20.19 -5.18 5.85
C GLY A 110 -18.89 -4.49 5.43
N SER A 111 -18.82 -4.02 4.18
CA SER A 111 -17.69 -3.24 3.67
C SER A 111 -17.45 -1.95 4.47
N ASP A 112 -18.51 -1.38 5.02
CA ASP A 112 -18.43 -0.18 5.87
C ASP A 112 -17.72 -0.49 7.18
N ASP A 113 -17.91 -1.69 7.76
CA ASP A 113 -17.18 -2.12 8.96
C ASP A 113 -15.68 -2.14 8.70
N VAL A 114 -15.28 -2.66 7.54
CA VAL A 114 -13.87 -2.74 7.16
C VAL A 114 -13.30 -1.35 6.93
N THR A 115 -14.03 -0.49 6.22
CA THR A 115 -13.59 0.88 5.91
C THR A 115 -13.43 1.70 7.20
N GLU A 116 -14.39 1.60 8.12
CA GLU A 116 -14.35 2.24 9.44
C GLU A 116 -13.16 1.72 10.26
N ALA A 117 -12.96 0.40 10.29
CA ALA A 117 -11.91 -0.23 11.08
C ALA A 117 -10.51 0.26 10.70
N ILE A 118 -10.21 0.38 9.41
CA ILE A 118 -8.85 0.65 8.91
C ILE A 118 -8.53 2.14 8.73
N GLN A 119 -9.49 3.03 9.01
CA GLN A 119 -9.36 4.46 8.70
C GLN A 119 -8.11 5.10 9.32
N ALA A 120 -7.82 4.83 10.59
CA ALA A 120 -6.65 5.38 11.27
C ALA A 120 -5.32 4.94 10.62
N GLU A 121 -5.25 3.70 10.13
CA GLU A 121 -4.06 3.17 9.45
C GLU A 121 -3.88 3.83 8.07
N LEU A 122 -4.98 4.05 7.36
CA LEU A 122 -4.99 4.77 6.08
C LEU A 122 -4.55 6.23 6.25
N GLU A 123 -5.01 6.91 7.31
CA GLU A 123 -4.58 8.27 7.65
C GLU A 123 -3.07 8.35 7.93
N GLY A 124 -2.50 7.33 8.58
CA GLY A 124 -1.06 7.21 8.78
C GLY A 124 -0.29 7.10 7.47
N ILE A 125 -0.78 6.30 6.51
CA ILE A 125 -0.19 6.18 5.17
C ILE A 125 -0.30 7.52 4.42
N ILE A 126 -1.48 8.15 4.41
CA ILE A 126 -1.70 9.45 3.74
C ILE A 126 -0.76 10.52 4.28
N SER A 127 -0.57 10.57 5.60
CA SER A 127 0.32 11.54 6.25
C SER A 127 1.77 11.35 5.78
N ALA A 128 2.21 10.10 5.67
CA ALA A 128 3.54 9.78 5.15
C ALA A 128 3.70 10.18 3.67
N VAL A 129 2.66 9.97 2.84
CA VAL A 129 2.69 10.34 1.42
C VAL A 129 2.84 11.85 1.26
N LYS A 130 2.04 12.61 2.01
CA LYS A 130 2.12 14.07 2.04
C LYS A 130 3.49 14.56 2.49
N LEU A 131 4.10 13.92 3.49
CA LEU A 131 5.43 14.26 3.95
C LEU A 131 6.50 14.08 2.86
N VAL A 132 6.42 13.01 2.06
CA VAL A 132 7.36 12.81 0.95
C VAL A 132 7.19 13.87 -0.12
N LEU A 133 5.95 14.20 -0.50
CA LEU A 133 5.68 15.27 -1.46
C LEU A 133 6.20 16.63 -0.96
N GLN A 134 6.03 16.93 0.33
CA GLN A 134 6.52 18.17 0.95
C GLN A 134 8.05 18.26 0.96
N ASN A 135 8.74 17.14 1.17
CA ASN A 135 10.20 17.07 1.19
C ASN A 135 10.83 16.94 -0.20
N THR A 136 10.01 16.79 -1.25
CA THR A 136 10.49 16.65 -2.63
C THR A 136 10.76 18.02 -3.24
N PRO A 137 11.92 18.24 -3.90
CA PRO A 137 12.22 19.49 -4.60
C PRO A 137 11.09 19.92 -5.54
N PRO A 138 10.75 21.22 -5.63
CA PRO A 138 9.59 21.69 -6.40
C PRO A 138 9.55 21.20 -7.85
N GLU A 139 10.71 21.12 -8.51
CA GLU A 139 10.85 20.70 -9.89
C GLU A 139 10.42 19.23 -10.08
N LEU A 140 10.78 18.37 -9.13
CA LEU A 140 10.42 16.95 -9.15
C LEU A 140 9.01 16.70 -8.61
N SER A 141 8.51 17.57 -7.73
CA SER A 141 7.12 17.54 -7.28
C SER A 141 6.17 17.88 -8.43
N ALA A 142 6.52 18.85 -9.29
CA ALA A 142 5.77 19.16 -10.50
C ALA A 142 5.70 17.95 -11.45
N ASP A 143 6.84 17.29 -11.66
CA ASP A 143 6.90 16.03 -12.41
C ASP A 143 5.96 14.94 -11.86
N VAL A 144 5.90 14.77 -10.54
CA VAL A 144 5.02 13.79 -9.88
C VAL A 144 3.55 14.18 -10.02
N ILE A 145 3.22 15.48 -9.97
CA ILE A 145 1.85 15.96 -10.17
C ILE A 145 1.38 15.62 -11.60
N ASP A 146 2.23 15.81 -12.59
CA ASP A 146 1.90 15.57 -14.01
C ASP A 146 1.81 14.08 -14.35
N LYS A 147 2.73 13.26 -13.81
CA LYS A 147 2.81 11.82 -14.11
C LYS A 147 1.97 10.95 -13.17
N GLY A 148 1.62 11.47 -12.01
CA GLY A 148 0.93 10.75 -10.95
C GLY A 148 1.83 9.86 -10.08
N ILE A 149 1.19 9.16 -9.16
CA ILE A 149 1.79 8.28 -8.15
C ILE A 149 1.49 6.82 -8.48
N VAL A 150 2.53 5.99 -8.50
CA VAL A 150 2.39 4.54 -8.73
C VAL A 150 2.25 3.81 -7.40
N LEU A 151 1.27 2.93 -7.26
CA LEU A 151 1.12 2.06 -6.10
C LEU A 151 1.58 0.63 -6.42
N SER A 152 2.33 0.01 -5.51
CA SER A 152 2.73 -1.40 -5.59
C SER A 152 2.50 -2.12 -4.26
N GLY A 153 2.80 -3.41 -4.22
CA GLY A 153 2.68 -4.24 -3.02
C GLY A 153 1.26 -4.76 -2.81
N GLY A 154 1.12 -5.87 -2.09
CA GLY A 154 -0.18 -6.56 -1.97
C GLY A 154 -1.28 -5.72 -1.34
N SER A 155 -0.95 -4.80 -0.44
CA SER A 155 -1.94 -3.96 0.23
C SER A 155 -2.44 -2.81 -0.66
N SER A 156 -1.77 -2.53 -1.78
CA SER A 156 -2.28 -1.59 -2.81
C SER A 156 -3.51 -2.10 -3.55
N LEU A 157 -3.78 -3.42 -3.48
CA LEU A 157 -4.94 -4.06 -4.09
C LEU A 157 -6.24 -3.85 -3.30
N LEU A 158 -6.16 -3.18 -2.14
CA LEU A 158 -7.36 -2.77 -1.42
C LEU A 158 -8.20 -1.85 -2.30
N ARG A 159 -9.50 -2.15 -2.43
CA ARG A 159 -10.41 -1.42 -3.33
C ARG A 159 -10.37 0.08 -3.03
N ASN A 160 -10.23 0.90 -4.08
CA ASN A 160 -10.17 2.36 -4.01
C ASN A 160 -8.94 2.94 -3.28
N MET A 161 -7.86 2.17 -3.08
CA MET A 161 -6.62 2.70 -2.49
C MET A 161 -6.02 3.83 -3.34
N ASP A 162 -5.93 3.62 -4.65
CA ASP A 162 -5.56 4.64 -5.66
C ASP A 162 -6.41 5.92 -5.53
N ARG A 163 -7.73 5.77 -5.48
CA ARG A 163 -8.66 6.90 -5.34
C ARG A 163 -8.49 7.63 -4.02
N LEU A 164 -8.26 6.91 -2.92
CA LEU A 164 -8.00 7.52 -1.62
C LEU A 164 -6.74 8.38 -1.68
N ILE A 165 -5.64 7.84 -2.21
CA ILE A 165 -4.38 8.58 -2.37
C ILE A 165 -4.60 9.81 -3.26
N ALA A 166 -5.30 9.66 -4.37
CA ALA A 166 -5.57 10.77 -5.28
C ALA A 166 -6.43 11.87 -4.63
N GLN A 167 -7.49 11.51 -3.91
CA GLN A 167 -8.32 12.48 -3.19
C GLN A 167 -7.55 13.21 -2.09
N ALA A 168 -6.70 12.49 -1.35
CA ALA A 168 -5.99 13.04 -0.22
C ALA A 168 -4.82 13.96 -0.63
N THR A 169 -4.19 13.69 -1.77
CA THR A 169 -3.00 14.40 -2.26
C THR A 169 -3.31 15.42 -3.36
N GLY A 170 -4.40 15.26 -4.10
CA GLY A 170 -4.69 16.01 -5.31
C GLY A 170 -3.89 15.55 -6.54
N VAL A 171 -3.11 14.47 -6.43
CA VAL A 171 -2.25 13.93 -7.49
C VAL A 171 -2.86 12.63 -8.03
N PRO A 172 -2.97 12.43 -9.35
CA PRO A 172 -3.44 11.16 -9.90
C PRO A 172 -2.65 9.98 -9.34
N ALA A 173 -3.31 8.87 -9.01
CA ALA A 173 -2.65 7.67 -8.53
C ALA A 173 -3.18 6.43 -9.24
N TYR A 174 -2.33 5.44 -9.42
CA TYR A 174 -2.64 4.22 -10.15
C TYR A 174 -1.89 3.03 -9.55
N THR A 175 -2.57 1.90 -9.44
CA THR A 175 -1.96 0.65 -9.00
C THR A 175 -1.22 0.00 -10.17
N ALA A 176 0.03 -0.40 -9.94
CA ALA A 176 0.85 -1.08 -10.93
C ALA A 176 0.26 -2.43 -11.34
N ASP A 177 0.49 -2.82 -12.59
CA ASP A 177 0.18 -4.16 -13.06
C ASP A 177 0.97 -5.19 -12.25
N GLU A 178 0.27 -6.26 -11.83
CA GLU A 178 0.86 -7.30 -10.98
C GLU A 178 1.55 -6.73 -9.72
N ALA A 179 0.93 -5.72 -9.07
CA ALA A 179 1.47 -4.99 -7.91
C ALA A 179 2.13 -5.86 -6.83
N LEU A 180 1.61 -7.06 -6.58
CA LEU A 180 2.15 -8.03 -5.61
C LEU A 180 3.57 -8.52 -5.99
N LEU A 181 3.91 -8.51 -7.28
CA LEU A 181 5.13 -9.07 -7.84
C LEU A 181 6.18 -7.99 -8.17
N CYS A 182 5.86 -6.70 -8.09
CA CYS A 182 6.76 -5.62 -8.51
C CYS A 182 8.15 -5.72 -7.87
N VAL A 183 8.23 -5.93 -6.54
CA VAL A 183 9.53 -6.07 -5.86
C VAL A 183 10.31 -7.28 -6.40
N ALA A 184 9.68 -8.44 -6.50
CA ALA A 184 10.33 -9.66 -6.99
C ALA A 184 10.82 -9.50 -8.45
N LYS A 185 9.98 -8.95 -9.32
CA LYS A 185 10.31 -8.68 -10.72
C LYS A 185 11.48 -7.69 -10.84
N GLY A 186 11.41 -6.57 -10.12
CA GLY A 186 12.47 -5.57 -10.19
C GLY A 186 13.78 -6.03 -9.58
N THR A 187 13.74 -6.88 -8.55
CA THR A 187 14.94 -7.56 -8.06
C THR A 187 15.53 -8.48 -9.13
N GLY A 188 14.71 -9.25 -9.85
CA GLY A 188 15.17 -10.06 -10.98
C GLY A 188 15.86 -9.24 -12.07
N VAL A 189 15.22 -8.16 -12.53
CA VAL A 189 15.77 -7.25 -13.54
C VAL A 189 17.08 -6.60 -13.08
N ALA A 190 17.16 -6.19 -11.80
CA ALA A 190 18.38 -5.61 -11.24
C ALA A 190 19.54 -6.63 -11.21
N LEU A 191 19.24 -7.91 -10.91
CA LEU A 191 20.22 -9.00 -10.94
C LEU A 191 20.69 -9.34 -12.35
N GLU A 192 19.83 -9.27 -13.36
CA GLU A 192 20.21 -9.50 -14.76
C GLU A 192 21.18 -8.43 -15.29
N ASN A 193 21.10 -7.22 -14.75
CA ASN A 193 21.94 -6.09 -15.13
C ASN A 193 23.14 -5.85 -14.18
N LEU A 194 23.44 -6.80 -13.29
CA LEU A 194 24.49 -6.65 -12.26
C LEU A 194 25.86 -6.30 -12.83
N GLU A 195 26.20 -6.82 -14.01
CA GLU A 195 27.49 -6.55 -14.68
C GLU A 195 27.62 -5.10 -15.17
N SER A 196 26.50 -4.45 -15.51
CA SER A 196 26.49 -3.01 -15.83
C SER A 196 26.65 -2.16 -14.56
N TYR A 197 26.10 -2.62 -13.42
CA TYR A 197 26.25 -1.95 -12.12
C TYR A 197 27.64 -2.16 -11.49
N LYS A 198 28.25 -3.36 -11.64
CA LYS A 198 29.63 -3.64 -11.20
C LYS A 198 30.65 -2.70 -11.83
N ARG A 199 30.54 -2.40 -13.13
CA ARG A 199 31.48 -1.48 -13.81
C ARG A 199 31.37 -0.05 -13.27
N SER A 200 30.16 0.45 -12.98
CA SER A 200 29.99 1.78 -12.38
C SER A 200 30.48 1.85 -10.94
N ILE A 201 30.34 0.79 -10.14
CA ILE A 201 30.83 0.77 -8.75
C ILE A 201 32.36 0.65 -8.72
N LEU A 202 32.94 -0.18 -9.59
CA LEU A 202 34.39 -0.40 -9.64
C LEU A 202 35.17 0.74 -10.32
N ALA A 203 34.54 1.54 -11.19
CA ALA A 203 35.19 2.69 -11.83
C ALA A 203 35.36 3.92 -10.90
N THR A 204 34.78 3.88 -9.70
CA THR A 204 34.93 4.89 -8.64
C THR A 204 35.82 4.42 -7.47
N SER A 205 36.58 3.34 -7.68
CA SER A 205 37.61 2.84 -6.74
C SER A 205 39.01 3.10 -7.29
#